data_AF-A0A259SRI1-F1
#
_entry.id   AF-A0A259SRI1-F1
#
_cell.length_a   1.000
_cell.length_b   1.000
_cell.length_c   1.000
_cell.angle_alpha   90.00
_cell.angle_beta   90.00
_cell.angle_gamma   90.00
#
_symmetry.space_group_name_H-M   'P 1'
#
loop_
_entity.id
_entity.type
_entity.pdbx_description
1 polymer ?
#
loop_
_entity_poly.entity_id
_entity_poly.type
_entity_poly.pdbx_seq_one_letter_code
_entity_poly.pdbx_strand_id
1 'polypeptide(L)'
;RAYAASWCLSSDVGHSVHPNYAGKHDPVVQPVLGSGPILKINANQRYATDAVGAAAWHRWCDAAGVVTQEFVSNNDVPCGSTIGPITATRLGIRTVDVGIPILSMHSARELAGVSDLHDLTAVAKAFFAA
;
A
#
# COMPACT_ATOMS: atom_id res chain seq x y z
N ARG A 1 19.40 0.71 -19.09
CA ARG A 1 18.32 1.53 -19.72
C ARG A 1 16.93 1.02 -19.37
N ALA A 2 16.61 -0.27 -19.61
CA ALA A 2 15.29 -0.83 -19.31
C ALA A 2 14.88 -0.69 -17.84
N TYR A 3 15.68 -1.16 -16.87
CA TYR A 3 15.33 -1.07 -15.44
C TYR A 3 15.09 0.34 -14.92
N ALA A 4 15.88 1.33 -15.37
CA ALA A 4 15.69 2.72 -14.97
C ALA A 4 14.37 3.33 -15.49
N ALA A 5 13.80 2.77 -16.56
CA ALA A 5 12.50 3.13 -17.10
C ALA A 5 11.36 2.22 -16.59
N SER A 6 11.69 1.19 -15.79
CA SER A 6 10.72 0.25 -15.24
C SER A 6 10.17 0.72 -13.90
N TRP A 7 8.97 0.25 -13.60
CA TRP A 7 8.29 0.43 -12.32
C TRP A 7 7.83 -0.93 -11.82
N CYS A 8 7.79 -1.09 -10.49
CA CYS A 8 7.21 -2.25 -9.83
C CYS A 8 6.11 -1.78 -8.86
N LEU A 9 4.93 -2.39 -8.99
CA LEU A 9 3.86 -2.22 -8.02
C LEU A 9 3.86 -3.43 -7.07
N SER A 10 4.45 -3.26 -5.89
CA SER A 10 4.49 -4.26 -4.82
C SER A 10 3.13 -4.26 -4.11
N SER A 11 2.27 -5.20 -4.49
CA SER A 11 0.92 -5.30 -3.95
C SER A 11 0.86 -6.34 -2.84
N ASP A 12 0.58 -5.89 -1.62
CA ASP A 12 0.38 -6.74 -0.46
C ASP A 12 -0.69 -6.12 0.45
N VAL A 13 -1.40 -6.88 1.27
CA VAL A 13 -2.43 -6.35 2.18
C VAL A 13 -1.82 -5.49 3.29
N GLY A 14 -2.60 -4.57 3.88
CA GLY A 14 -2.19 -3.83 5.08
C GLY A 14 -3.30 -3.77 6.11
N HIS A 15 -3.02 -3.16 7.27
CA HIS A 15 -3.95 -3.21 8.39
C HIS A 15 -4.97 -2.07 8.31
N SER A 16 -6.25 -2.42 8.19
CA SER A 16 -7.34 -1.51 8.57
C SER A 16 -7.25 -1.22 10.07
N VAL A 17 -7.64 -0.02 10.50
CA VAL A 17 -7.83 0.29 11.92
C VAL A 17 -8.84 -0.70 12.51
N HIS A 18 -8.45 -1.37 13.58
CA HIS A 18 -9.31 -2.36 14.23
C HIS A 18 -10.18 -1.66 15.29
N PRO A 19 -11.52 -1.78 15.26
CA PRO A 19 -12.39 -1.03 16.17
C PRO A 19 -12.12 -1.33 17.65
N ASN A 20 -11.78 -2.57 17.98
CA ASN A 20 -11.44 -2.96 19.36
C ASN A 20 -9.99 -2.65 19.77
N TYR A 21 -9.11 -2.24 18.84
CA TYR A 21 -7.67 -2.05 19.09
C TYR A 21 -7.10 -0.83 18.38
N ALA A 22 -7.86 0.27 18.29
CA ALA A 22 -7.46 1.47 17.55
C ALA A 22 -6.10 2.04 18.00
N GLY A 23 -5.75 1.90 19.29
CA GLY A 23 -4.45 2.34 19.83
C GLY A 23 -3.23 1.57 19.31
N LYS A 24 -3.39 0.58 18.43
CA LYS A 24 -2.29 -0.07 17.70
C LYS A 24 -1.92 0.62 16.40
N HIS A 25 -2.80 1.47 15.87
CA HIS A 25 -2.54 2.27 14.67
C HIS A 25 -1.89 3.61 15.03
N ASP A 26 -1.38 4.29 14.01
CA ASP A 26 -0.95 5.67 14.15
C ASP A 26 -2.15 6.56 14.58
N PRO A 27 -1.96 7.53 15.47
CA PRO A 27 -3.06 8.38 15.95
C PRO A 27 -3.66 9.29 14.88
N VAL A 28 -2.94 9.55 13.78
CA VAL A 28 -3.37 10.42 12.67
C VAL A 28 -3.77 9.60 11.45
N VAL A 29 -2.97 8.58 11.11
CA VAL A 29 -3.17 7.77 9.90
C VAL A 29 -3.88 6.46 10.23
N GLN A 30 -5.19 6.42 9.98
CA GLN A 30 -6.07 5.31 10.34
C GLN A 30 -6.86 4.81 9.12
N PRO A 31 -6.25 4.03 8.23
CA PRO A 31 -6.95 3.53 7.06
C PRO A 31 -8.09 2.59 7.46
N VAL A 32 -9.21 2.72 6.77
CA VAL A 32 -10.44 1.97 7.02
C VAL A 32 -10.75 1.10 5.82
N LEU A 33 -11.03 -0.18 6.04
CA LEU A 33 -11.50 -1.06 4.96
C LEU A 33 -12.83 -0.58 4.37
N GLY A 34 -12.97 -0.76 3.07
CA GLY A 34 -14.06 -0.24 2.26
C GLY A 34 -13.89 1.22 1.83
N SER A 35 -12.79 1.88 2.18
CA SER A 35 -12.50 3.29 1.87
C SER A 35 -11.36 3.49 0.87
N GLY A 36 -11.03 2.45 0.11
CA GLY A 36 -10.07 2.48 -0.98
C GLY A 36 -8.70 1.89 -0.60
N PRO A 37 -7.85 1.60 -1.61
CA PRO A 37 -6.54 1.01 -1.42
C PRO A 37 -5.60 1.93 -0.64
N ILE A 38 -4.62 1.32 0.01
CA ILE A 38 -3.62 2.02 0.82
C ILE A 38 -2.29 2.16 0.08
N LEU A 39 -1.67 3.33 0.22
CA LEU A 39 -0.26 3.58 -0.08
C LEU A 39 0.55 3.37 1.19
N LYS A 40 1.48 2.41 1.19
CA LYS A 40 2.26 2.08 2.38
C LYS A 40 3.56 2.87 2.42
N ILE A 41 3.79 3.59 3.51
CA ILE A 41 4.94 4.47 3.70
C ILE A 41 5.64 4.11 5.00
N ASN A 42 6.96 3.96 4.96
CA ASN A 42 7.76 3.72 6.17
C ASN A 42 9.17 4.28 6.00
N ALA A 43 9.57 5.18 6.90
CA ALA A 43 10.87 5.86 6.84
C ALA A 43 12.07 4.89 6.95
N ASN A 44 11.89 3.74 7.63
CA ASN A 44 12.91 2.70 7.77
C ASN A 44 12.95 1.73 6.59
N GLN A 45 12.29 2.05 5.47
CA GLN A 45 12.27 1.23 4.26
C GLN A 45 11.76 -0.21 4.49
N ARG A 46 10.78 -0.36 5.42
CA ARG A 46 9.94 -1.58 5.50
C ARG A 46 9.02 -1.72 4.27
N TYR A 47 8.81 -0.59 3.60
CA TYR A 47 8.15 -0.42 2.31
C TYR A 47 9.07 0.42 1.43
N ALA A 48 9.11 0.16 0.12
CA ALA A 48 10.00 0.82 -0.83
C ALA A 48 9.47 2.18 -1.33
N THR A 49 8.23 2.53 -0.99
CA THR A 49 7.58 3.77 -1.42
C THR A 49 8.40 5.00 -1.01
N ASP A 50 8.83 5.78 -2.00
CA ASP A 50 9.42 7.12 -1.86
C ASP A 50 8.44 8.20 -2.33
N ALA A 51 8.82 9.48 -2.22
CA ALA A 51 7.96 10.61 -2.62
C ALA A 51 7.60 10.59 -4.12
N VAL A 52 8.50 10.10 -4.98
CA VAL A 52 8.25 9.99 -6.43
C VAL A 52 7.25 8.87 -6.72
N GLY A 53 7.37 7.75 -5.99
CA GLY A 53 6.44 6.63 -5.99
C GLY A 53 5.05 7.02 -5.51
N ALA A 54 4.96 7.77 -4.39
CA ALA A 54 3.72 8.31 -3.89
C ALA A 54 3.02 9.20 -4.92
N ALA A 55 3.77 10.14 -5.52
CA ALA A 55 3.22 11.00 -6.56
C ALA A 55 2.74 10.22 -7.80
N ALA A 56 3.42 9.14 -8.18
CA ALA A 56 2.99 8.27 -9.27
C ALA A 56 1.71 7.51 -8.93
N TRP A 57 1.64 6.95 -7.71
CA TRP A 57 0.45 6.27 -7.21
C TRP A 57 -0.78 7.16 -7.24
N HIS A 58 -0.69 8.38 -6.69
CA HIS A 58 -1.81 9.33 -6.72
C HIS A 58 -2.27 9.65 -8.15
N ARG A 59 -1.34 9.81 -9.10
CA ARG A 59 -1.72 9.99 -10.52
C ARG A 59 -2.46 8.79 -11.10
N TRP A 60 -2.07 7.56 -10.76
CA TRP A 60 -2.79 6.36 -11.22
C TRP A 60 -4.16 6.22 -10.55
N CYS A 61 -4.28 6.61 -9.28
CA CYS A 61 -5.56 6.70 -8.57
C CYS A 61 -6.49 7.72 -9.22
N ASP A 62 -5.99 8.94 -9.48
CA ASP A 62 -6.75 10.00 -10.15
C ASP A 62 -7.23 9.56 -11.54
N ALA A 63 -6.35 8.92 -12.32
CA ALA A 63 -6.69 8.39 -13.64
C ALA A 63 -7.75 7.27 -13.59
N ALA A 64 -7.79 6.51 -12.49
CA ALA A 64 -8.79 5.47 -12.24
C ALA A 64 -10.07 6.00 -11.58
N GLY A 65 -10.10 7.26 -11.13
CA GLY A 65 -11.21 7.81 -10.33
C GLY A 65 -11.35 7.15 -8.95
N VAL A 66 -10.24 6.65 -8.39
CA VAL A 66 -10.22 5.89 -7.13
C VAL A 66 -9.65 6.75 -6.00
N VAL A 67 -10.32 6.77 -4.85
CA VAL A 67 -9.78 7.35 -3.61
C VAL A 67 -8.79 6.38 -2.99
N THR A 68 -7.65 6.88 -2.54
CA THR A 68 -6.63 6.09 -1.83
C THR A 68 -6.37 6.66 -0.45
N GLN A 69 -5.91 5.82 0.46
CA GLN A 69 -5.57 6.15 1.82
C GLN A 69 -4.05 5.99 2.03
N GLU A 70 -3.49 6.66 3.02
CA GLU A 70 -2.13 6.37 3.45
C GLU A 70 -2.12 5.30 4.55
N PHE A 71 -1.03 4.54 4.61
CA PHE A 71 -0.70 3.66 5.72
C PHE A 71 0.72 3.96 6.19
N VAL A 72 0.85 4.34 7.46
CA VAL A 72 2.11 4.35 8.19
C VAL A 72 1.98 3.50 9.45
N SER A 73 3.08 2.89 9.87
CA SER A 73 3.12 2.16 11.13
C SER A 73 3.18 3.12 12.31
N ASN A 74 2.49 2.80 13.40
CA ASN A 74 2.76 3.43 14.69
C ASN A 74 4.22 3.16 15.10
N ASN A 75 4.97 4.21 15.47
CA ASN A 75 6.39 4.09 15.81
C ASN A 75 6.65 3.23 17.06
N ASP A 76 5.67 3.10 17.96
CA ASP A 76 5.78 2.26 19.16
C ASP A 76 5.48 0.78 18.88
N VAL A 77 5.04 0.45 17.66
CA VAL A 77 4.68 -0.91 17.24
C VAL A 77 5.58 -1.36 16.09
N PRO A 78 6.38 -2.43 16.26
CA PRO A 78 7.18 -2.96 15.17
C PRO A 78 6.32 -3.32 13.95
N CYS A 79 6.79 -2.93 12.76
CA CYS A 79 6.13 -3.22 11.50
C CYS A 79 6.84 -4.35 10.76
N GLY A 80 6.06 -5.21 10.09
CA GLY A 80 6.57 -6.16 9.10
C GLY A 80 7.17 -5.45 7.88
N SER A 81 7.80 -6.23 7.00
CA SER A 81 8.33 -5.78 5.71
C SER A 81 7.64 -6.54 4.58
N THR A 82 7.67 -5.99 3.36
CA THR A 82 7.17 -6.67 2.16
C THR A 82 8.32 -7.14 1.27
N ILE A 83 7.98 -7.67 0.09
CA ILE A 83 8.94 -7.91 -1.00
C ILE A 83 9.40 -6.61 -1.67
N GLY A 84 8.76 -5.47 -1.43
CA GLY A 84 9.03 -4.21 -2.11
C GLY A 84 10.50 -3.76 -2.00
N PRO A 85 11.04 -3.63 -0.77
CA PRO A 85 12.46 -3.30 -0.56
C PRO A 85 13.42 -4.34 -1.16
N ILE A 86 13.05 -5.63 -1.13
CA ILE A 86 13.85 -6.72 -1.72
C ILE A 86 13.94 -6.55 -3.24
N THR A 87 12.81 -6.29 -3.90
CA THR A 87 12.71 -6.07 -5.34
C THR A 87 13.48 -4.82 -5.76
N ALA A 88 13.29 -3.71 -5.03
CA ALA A 88 13.98 -2.46 -5.30
C ALA A 88 15.51 -2.62 -5.21
N THR A 89 16.00 -3.26 -4.14
CA THR A 89 17.44 -3.46 -3.93
C THR A 89 18.06 -4.42 -4.93
N ARG A 90 17.36 -5.51 -5.28
CA ARG A 90 17.91 -6.54 -6.17
C ARG A 90 17.91 -6.13 -7.64
N LEU A 91 16.93 -5.34 -8.07
CA LEU A 91 16.75 -5.00 -9.50
C LEU A 91 17.08 -3.54 -9.82
N GLY A 92 17.15 -2.66 -8.81
CA GLY A 92 17.28 -1.21 -9.04
C GLY A 92 16.07 -0.59 -9.73
N ILE A 93 14.91 -1.27 -9.65
CA ILE A 93 13.63 -0.79 -10.20
C ILE A 93 12.91 -0.01 -9.11
N ARG A 94 12.32 1.14 -9.49
CA ARG A 94 11.49 1.90 -8.56
C ARG A 94 10.25 1.08 -8.19
N THR A 95 10.09 0.83 -6.89
CA THR A 95 9.00 0.01 -6.35
C THR A 95 8.10 0.84 -5.47
N VAL A 96 6.79 0.70 -5.65
CA VAL A 96 5.76 1.34 -4.82
C VAL A 96 5.01 0.24 -4.09
N ASP A 97 4.92 0.33 -2.75
CA ASP A 97 4.17 -0.61 -1.93
C ASP A 97 2.75 -0.12 -1.70
N VAL A 98 1.80 -0.93 -2.15
CA VAL A 98 0.36 -0.64 -2.10
C VAL A 98 -0.39 -1.86 -1.60
N GLY A 99 -1.68 -1.68 -1.32
CA GLY A 99 -2.50 -2.78 -0.84
C GLY A 99 -3.95 -2.44 -0.68
N ILE A 100 -4.69 -3.43 -0.19
CA ILE A 100 -6.00 -3.18 0.43
C ILE A 100 -5.88 -3.28 1.95
N PRO A 101 -6.61 -2.43 2.70
CA PRO A 101 -6.74 -2.57 4.14
C PRO A 101 -7.60 -3.79 4.50
N ILE A 102 -7.10 -4.64 5.40
CA ILE A 102 -7.81 -5.83 5.91
C ILE A 102 -7.78 -5.87 7.44
N LEU A 103 -8.66 -6.69 8.02
CA LEU A 103 -8.61 -7.11 9.41
C LEU A 103 -8.18 -8.57 9.52
N SER A 104 -7.63 -8.92 10.68
CA SER A 104 -7.23 -10.29 11.03
C SER A 104 -6.14 -10.88 10.12
N MET A 105 -5.20 -10.05 9.65
CA MET A 105 -4.07 -10.51 8.82
C MET A 105 -3.33 -11.71 9.47
N HIS A 106 -3.00 -12.73 8.68
CA HIS A 106 -2.43 -14.02 9.09
C HIS A 106 -3.37 -14.96 9.86
N SER A 107 -4.65 -14.63 10.01
CA SER A 107 -5.68 -15.56 10.49
C SER A 107 -5.98 -16.64 9.45
N ALA A 108 -6.52 -17.79 9.88
CA ALA A 108 -7.13 -18.77 8.97
C ALA A 108 -8.32 -18.19 8.17
N ARG A 109 -8.90 -17.08 8.67
CA ARG A 109 -9.95 -16.33 8.00
C ARG A 109 -9.76 -14.83 8.24
N GLU A 110 -9.38 -14.13 7.17
CA GLU A 110 -9.20 -12.68 7.13
C GLU A 110 -10.50 -11.97 6.70
N LEU A 111 -10.55 -10.64 6.83
CA LEU A 111 -11.69 -9.81 6.44
C LEU A 111 -11.23 -8.61 5.61
N ALA A 112 -11.81 -8.44 4.43
CA ALA A 112 -11.51 -7.38 3.48
C ALA A 112 -12.79 -6.69 2.97
N GLY A 113 -12.67 -5.44 2.52
CA GLY A 113 -13.72 -4.74 1.79
C GLY A 113 -13.76 -5.17 0.32
N VAL A 114 -14.94 -5.49 -0.21
CA VAL A 114 -15.10 -5.86 -1.63
C VAL A 114 -14.80 -4.67 -2.54
N SER A 115 -15.17 -3.45 -2.14
CA SER A 115 -14.85 -2.22 -2.88
C SER A 115 -13.33 -2.03 -3.03
N ASP A 116 -12.55 -2.26 -1.98
CA ASP A 116 -11.09 -2.06 -2.02
C ASP A 116 -10.43 -2.96 -3.08
N LEU A 117 -10.94 -4.18 -3.28
CA LEU A 117 -10.45 -5.11 -4.31
C LEU A 117 -10.74 -4.58 -5.72
N HIS A 118 -11.94 -4.04 -5.94
CA HIS A 118 -12.31 -3.42 -7.22
C HIS A 118 -11.47 -2.17 -7.50
N ASP A 119 -11.30 -1.33 -6.48
CA ASP A 119 -10.54 -0.09 -6.57
C ASP A 119 -9.06 -0.38 -6.86
N LEU A 120 -8.42 -1.29 -6.12
CA LEU A 120 -7.04 -1.70 -6.40
C LEU A 120 -6.88 -2.27 -7.81
N THR A 121 -7.86 -3.04 -8.29
CA THR A 121 -7.86 -3.56 -9.67
C THR A 121 -7.94 -2.44 -10.70
N ALA A 122 -8.76 -1.41 -10.46
CA ALA A 122 -8.88 -0.26 -11.36
C ALA A 122 -7.56 0.54 -11.42
N VAL A 123 -6.93 0.80 -10.27
CA VAL A 123 -5.64 1.51 -10.22
C VAL A 123 -4.52 0.68 -10.87
N ALA A 124 -4.49 -0.64 -10.66
CA ALA A 124 -3.52 -1.51 -11.31
C ALA A 124 -3.66 -1.49 -12.85
N LYS A 125 -4.88 -1.40 -13.37
CA LYS A 125 -5.12 -1.21 -14.82
C LYS A 125 -4.58 0.14 -15.31
N ALA A 126 -4.80 1.22 -14.55
CA ALA A 126 -4.25 2.53 -14.87
C ALA A 126 -2.71 2.53 -14.87
N PHE A 127 -2.09 1.83 -13.91
CA PHE A 127 -0.64 1.61 -13.85
C PHE A 127 -0.10 0.92 -15.11
N PHE A 128 -0.73 -0.17 -15.57
CA PHE A 128 -0.27 -0.91 -16.76
C PHE A 128 -0.53 -0.18 -18.10
N ALA A 129 -1.45 0.79 -18.11
CA ALA A 129 -1.77 1.58 -19.30
C ALA A 129 -0.92 2.87 -19.43
N ALA A 130 -0.14 3.21 -18.40
CA ALA A 130 0.68 4.41 -18.33
C ALA A 130 2.02 4.31 -19.08
#